data_AF-A0A454TUK9-F1
#
_entry.id   AF-A0A454TUK9-F1
#
_cell.length_a   1.000
_cell.length_b   1.000
_cell.length_c   1.000
_cell.angle_alpha   90.00
_cell.angle_beta   90.00
_cell.angle_gamma   90.00
#
_symmetry.space_group_name_H-M   'P 1'
#
loop_
_entity.id
_entity.type
_entity.pdbx_description
1 polymer ?
#
loop_
_entity_poly.entity_id
_entity_poly.type
_entity_poly.pdbx_seq_one_letter_code
_entity_poly.pdbx_strand_id
1 'polypeptide(L)' 'MDVSEFARRAALGRKADVDHQTEAVLALSAITREVRALHAAMVQHGVTPPEADLLPVILEARRAIFGVSGVRPGQQAKP' A
#
# COMPACT_ATOMS: atom_id res chain seq x y z
N MET A 1 6.38 6.97 9.45
CA MET A 1 7.71 7.55 9.19
C MET A 1 7.48 8.92 8.62
N ASP A 2 8.07 9.94 9.24
CA ASP A 2 7.91 11.32 8.77
C ASP A 2 8.67 11.53 7.44
N VAL A 3 8.13 12.37 6.54
CA VAL A 3 8.74 12.70 5.24
C VAL A 3 10.15 13.23 5.42
N SER A 4 10.38 13.99 6.49
CA SER A 4 11.69 14.53 6.88
C SER A 4 12.68 13.42 7.25
N GLU A 5 12.20 12.37 7.91
CA GLU A 5 13.02 11.20 8.26
C GLU A 5 13.35 10.36 7.03
N PHE A 6 12.42 10.26 6.07
CA PHE A 6 12.63 9.61 4.78
C PHE A 6 13.71 10.31 3.96
N ALA A 7 13.59 11.64 3.80
CA ALA A 7 14.58 12.45 3.10
C ALA A 7 15.97 12.37 3.77
N ARG A 8 16.03 12.38 5.11
CA ARG A 8 17.27 12.25 5.86
C ARG A 8 17.93 10.88 5.67
N ARG A 9 17.18 9.77 5.63
CA ARG A 9 17.75 8.43 5.38
C ARG A 9 18.25 8.28 3.95
N ALA A 10 17.51 8.80 2.97
CA ALA A 10 17.93 8.81 1.57
C ALA A 10 19.23 9.59 1.33
N ALA A 11 19.43 10.71 2.06
CA ALA A 11 20.64 11.52 1.98
C ALA A 11 21.88 10.87 2.62
N LEU A 12 21.70 9.99 3.62
CA LEU A 12 22.79 9.38 4.40
C LEU A 12 23.39 8.09 3.80
N GLY A 13 23.12 7.78 2.52
CA GLY A 13 23.65 6.58 1.87
C GLY A 13 22.95 5.27 2.26
N ARG A 14 21.92 5.32 3.11
CA ARG A 14 20.92 4.23 3.27
C ARG A 14 19.93 4.20 2.11
N LYS A 15 20.40 4.49 0.90
CA LYS A 15 19.61 4.55 -0.34
C LYS A 15 18.98 3.20 -0.65
N ALA A 16 19.74 2.11 -0.55
CA ALA A 16 19.27 0.77 -0.87
C ALA A 16 18.04 0.33 -0.05
N ASP A 17 18.04 0.54 1.27
CA ASP A 17 16.90 0.20 2.13
C ASP A 17 15.68 1.09 1.85
N VAL A 18 15.90 2.37 1.57
CA VAL A 18 14.83 3.32 1.26
C VAL A 18 14.22 3.01 -0.12
N ASP A 19 15.05 2.68 -1.10
CA ASP A 19 14.64 2.29 -2.45
C ASP A 19 13.84 0.99 -2.40
N HIS A 20 14.32 -0.05 -1.68
CA HIS A 20 13.60 -1.32 -1.51
C HIS A 20 12.24 -1.13 -0.80
N GLN A 21 12.17 -0.31 0.25
CA GLN A 21 10.91 -0.02 0.93
C GLN A 21 9.94 0.75 0.03
N THR A 22 10.46 1.65 -0.81
CA THR A 22 9.66 2.41 -1.77
C THR A 22 9.13 1.51 -2.89
N GLU A 23 9.97 0.64 -3.45
CA GLU A 23 9.56 -0.35 -4.46
C GLU A 23 8.48 -1.29 -3.94
N ALA A 24 8.63 -1.78 -2.70
CA ALA A 24 7.62 -2.62 -2.06
C ALA A 24 6.27 -1.90 -1.91
N VAL A 25 6.28 -0.63 -1.46
CA VAL A 25 5.05 0.17 -1.32
C VAL A 25 4.40 0.46 -2.68
N LEU A 26 5.21 0.75 -3.71
CA LEU A 26 4.71 0.99 -5.07
C LEU A 26 4.10 -0.28 -5.67
N ALA A 27 4.75 -1.44 -5.51
CA ALA A 27 4.26 -2.73 -5.98
C ALA A 27 2.93 -3.11 -5.31
N LEU A 28 2.85 -2.98 -3.98
CA LEU A 28 1.62 -3.22 -3.23
C LEU A 28 0.49 -2.25 -3.63
N SER A 29 0.83 -0.99 -3.90
CA SER A 29 -0.13 0.00 -4.41
C SER A 29 -0.64 -0.33 -5.81
N ALA A 30 0.22 -0.88 -6.68
CA ALA A 30 -0.18 -1.34 -8.01
C ALA A 30 -1.13 -2.55 -7.90
N ILE A 31 -0.78 -3.56 -7.10
CA ILE A 31 -1.64 -4.73 -6.84
C ILE A 31 -3.03 -4.31 -6.37
N THR A 32 -3.10 -3.36 -5.42
CA THR A 32 -4.39 -2.89 -4.90
C THR A 32 -5.25 -2.22 -5.98
N ARG A 33 -4.64 -1.50 -6.93
CA ARG A 33 -5.36 -0.89 -8.06
C ARG A 33 -5.88 -1.96 -9.03
N GLU A 34 -5.05 -2.93 -9.37
CA GLU A 34 -5.42 -4.02 -10.27
C GLU A 34 -6.57 -4.87 -9.70
N VAL A 35 -6.51 -5.20 -8.40
CA VAL A 35 -7.60 -5.94 -7.74
C VAL A 35 -8.92 -5.15 -7.78
N ARG A 36 -8.88 -3.82 -7.61
CA ARG A 36 -10.07 -2.97 -7.75
C ARG A 36 -10.58 -2.89 -9.19
N ALA A 37 -9.67 -2.83 -10.17
CA ALA A 37 -10.04 -2.84 -11.58
C ALA A 37 -10.70 -4.17 -11.96
N LEU A 38 -10.16 -5.30 -11.49
CA LEU A 38 -10.74 -6.61 -11.66
C LEU A 38 -12.14 -6.71 -11.03
N HIS A 39 -12.29 -6.24 -9.79
CA HIS A 39 -13.59 -6.19 -9.12
C HIS A 39 -14.61 -5.39 -9.94
N ALA A 40 -14.24 -4.20 -10.41
CA ALA A 40 -15.10 -3.36 -11.25
C ALA A 40 -15.49 -4.06 -12.56
N ALA A 41 -14.55 -4.75 -13.22
CA ALA A 41 -14.82 -5.52 -14.42
C ALA A 41 -15.79 -6.69 -14.16
N MET A 42 -15.61 -7.42 -13.05
CA MET A 42 -16.53 -8.49 -12.65
C MET A 42 -17.96 -7.94 -12.48
N VAL A 43 -18.11 -6.83 -11.76
CA VAL A 43 -19.42 -6.17 -11.58
C VAL A 43 -20.02 -5.73 -12.92
N GLN A 44 -19.23 -5.12 -13.81
CA GLN A 44 -19.69 -4.71 -15.14
C GLN A 44 -20.20 -5.88 -15.98
N HIS A 45 -19.60 -7.06 -15.83
CA HIS A 45 -20.00 -8.29 -16.52
C HIS A 45 -21.05 -9.11 -15.77
N GLY A 46 -21.63 -8.59 -14.68
CA GLY A 46 -22.65 -9.29 -13.89
C GLY A 46 -22.12 -10.49 -13.09
N VAL A 47 -20.80 -10.57 -12.92
CA VAL A 47 -20.13 -11.59 -12.10
C VAL A 47 -19.99 -11.04 -10.68
N THR A 48 -20.53 -11.76 -9.70
CA THR A 48 -20.36 -11.39 -8.29
C THR A 48 -18.89 -11.57 -7.88
N PRO A 49 -18.18 -10.51 -7.47
CA PRO A 49 -16.81 -10.62 -7.00
C PRO A 49 -16.75 -11.42 -5.70
N PRO A 50 -15.71 -12.26 -5.49
CA PRO A 50 -15.54 -13.02 -4.25
C PRO A 50 -15.02 -12.11 -3.12
N GLU A 51 -15.86 -11.17 -2.66
CA GLU A 51 -15.45 -10.18 -1.66
C GLU A 51 -15.01 -10.79 -0.33
N ALA A 52 -15.61 -11.92 0.07
CA ALA A 52 -15.21 -12.66 1.26
C ALA A 52 -13.74 -13.11 1.21
N ASP A 53 -13.25 -13.42 0.02
CA ASP A 53 -11.88 -13.89 -0.21
C ASP A 53 -10.92 -12.73 -0.54
N LEU A 54 -11.41 -11.71 -1.27
CA LEU A 54 -10.59 -10.59 -1.74
C LEU A 54 -10.38 -9.49 -0.68
N LEU A 55 -11.41 -9.20 0.14
CA LEU A 55 -11.34 -8.12 1.13
C LEU A 55 -10.24 -8.37 2.19
N PRO A 56 -10.06 -9.58 2.75
CA PRO A 56 -8.96 -9.86 3.67
C PRO A 56 -7.58 -9.58 3.06
N VAL A 57 -7.37 -9.99 1.80
CA VAL A 57 -6.11 -9.80 1.08
C VAL A 57 -5.79 -8.32 0.88
N ILE A 58 -6.79 -7.51 0.49
CA ILE A 58 -6.65 -6.07 0.32
C ILE A 58 -6.32 -5.38 1.66
N LEU A 59 -6.97 -5.80 2.75
CA LEU A 59 -6.74 -5.23 4.07
C LEU A 59 -5.36 -5.60 4.62
N GLU A 60 -4.90 -6.83 4.38
CA GLU A 60 -3.55 -7.28 4.74
C GLU A 60 -2.48 -6.52 3.96
N ALA A 61 -2.65 -6.38 2.64
CA ALA A 61 -1.78 -5.56 1.80
C ALA A 61 -1.69 -4.11 2.29
N ARG A 62 -2.84 -3.50 2.63
CA ARG A 62 -2.90 -2.16 3.21
C ARG A 62 -2.17 -2.07 4.55
N ARG A 63 -2.31 -3.09 5.41
CA ARG A 63 -1.61 -3.17 6.70
C ARG A 63 -0.10 -3.30 6.51
N ALA A 64 0.35 -4.09 5.54
CA ALA A 64 1.76 -4.22 5.18
C ALA A 64 2.33 -2.88 4.70
N ILE A 65 1.62 -2.15 3.83
CA ILE A 65 2.01 -0.80 3.38
C ILE A 65 2.16 0.16 4.58
N PHE A 66 1.22 0.14 5.52
CA PHE A 66 1.29 0.99 6.72
C PHE A 66 2.43 0.59 7.67
N GLY A 67 2.72 -0.70 7.79
CA GLY A 67 3.85 -1.22 8.55
C GLY A 67 5.18 -0.74 7.99
N VAL A 68 5.36 -0.81 6.67
CA VAL A 68 6.60 -0.38 5.98
C VAL A 68 6.75 1.14 5.99
N SER A 69 5.67 1.89 5.78
CA SER A 69 5.70 3.36 5.82
C SER A 69 5.76 3.94 7.25
N GLY A 70 5.71 3.09 8.29
CA GLY A 70 5.74 3.48 9.70
C GLY A 70 4.59 4.41 10.11
N VAL A 71 3.47 4.39 9.38
CA VAL A 71 2.25 5.16 9.70
C VAL A 71 1.29 4.20 10.39
N ARG A 72 1.02 4.41 11.68
CA ARG A 72 0.06 3.56 12.41
C ARG A 72 -1.37 3.87 11.93
N PRO A 73 -2.24 2.85 11.74
CA PRO A 73 -3.64 3.09 11.42
C PRO A 73 -4.27 3.93 12.55
N GLY A 74 -4.77 5.12 12.23
CA GLY A 74 -5.41 6.02 13.19
C GLY A 74 -4.70 7.34 13.47
N GLN A 75 -3.44 7.54 13.02
CA GLN A 75 -2.85 8.88 12.99
C GLN A 75 -3.25 9.59 11.68
N GLN A 76 -4.45 10.19 11.68
CA GLN A 76 -4.70 11.30 10.78
C GLN A 76 -3.73 12.42 11.17
N ALA A 77 -2.87 12.83 10.23
CA ALA A 77 -2.16 14.08 10.36
C ALA A 77 -3.21 15.19 10.43
N LYS A 78 -3.36 15.81 11.62
CA LYS A 78 -3.98 17.12 11.72
C LYS A 78 -3.10 18.10 10.94
N PRO A 79 -3.70 19.08 10.25
CA PRO A 79 -3.00 20.01 9.37
C PRO A 79 -1.93 20.83 10.11
#